data_AF-A0A4Q2Y1F3-F1
#
_entry.id   AF-A0A4Q2Y1F3-F1
#
_cell.length_a   1.000
_cell.length_b   1.000
_cell.length_c   1.000
_cell.angle_alpha   90.00
_cell.angle_beta   90.00
_cell.angle_gamma   90.00
#
_symmetry.space_group_name_H-M   'P 1'
#
loop_
_entity.id
_entity.type
_entity.pdbx_description
1 polymer ?
#
loop_
_entity_poly.entity_id
_entity_poly.type
_entity_poly.pdbx_seq_one_letter_code
_entity_poly.pdbx_strand_id
1 'polypeptide(L)'
;MKYVIIRDDDTHPLTPPDCLERLYRPFLDRGMPVNLATIPCVRTDAEFSPGVLEGFLLGKSTPGTRPIGDNPVLLEYLRSNPGFRIVQHGYHHDLY
;
A
#
# COMPACT_ATOMS: atom_id res chain seq x y z
N MET A 1 22.37 -21.75 0.29
CA MET A 1 21.50 -20.98 1.22
C MET A 1 20.38 -20.37 0.41
N LYS A 2 19.12 -20.41 0.87
CA LYS A 2 17.98 -19.84 0.15
C LYS A 2 17.45 -18.64 0.94
N TYR A 3 17.27 -17.52 0.26
CA TYR A 3 16.67 -16.32 0.83
C TYR A 3 15.29 -16.11 0.23
N VAL A 4 14.35 -15.63 1.03
CA VAL A 4 13.02 -15.23 0.60
C VAL A 4 12.79 -13.81 1.06
N ILE A 5 12.36 -12.96 0.13
CA ILE A 5 11.95 -11.58 0.41
C ILE A 5 10.44 -11.54 0.25
N ILE A 6 9.75 -11.05 1.28
CA ILE A 6 8.32 -10.79 1.22
C ILE A 6 8.14 -9.31 0.88
N ARG A 7 7.40 -9.05 -0.19
CA ARG A 7 7.14 -7.71 -0.69
C ARG A 7 5.71 -7.65 -1.21
N ASP A 8 5.04 -6.56 -0.89
CA ASP A 8 3.67 -6.27 -1.35
C ASP A 8 3.62 -4.88 -1.96
N ASP A 9 2.78 -4.74 -2.98
CA ASP A 9 2.64 -3.50 -3.75
C ASP A 9 1.40 -2.72 -3.38
N ASP A 10 1.39 -1.48 -3.86
CA ASP A 10 0.23 -0.62 -3.80
C ASP A 10 -0.26 -0.38 -2.36
N THR A 11 0.68 -0.23 -1.42
CA THR A 11 0.31 0.35 -0.12
C THR A 11 0.10 1.86 -0.30
N HIS A 12 -1.12 2.34 -0.10
CA HIS A 12 -1.52 3.73 -0.36
C HIS A 12 -2.56 4.21 0.65
N PRO A 13 -2.97 5.50 0.66
CA PRO A 13 -3.94 6.01 1.65
C PRO A 13 -5.30 5.30 1.71
N LEU A 14 -5.67 4.49 0.72
CA LEU A 14 -6.93 3.73 0.79
C LEU A 14 -6.74 2.30 1.32
N THR A 15 -5.49 1.87 1.56
CA THR A 15 -5.19 0.54 2.09
C THR A 15 -5.75 0.41 3.52
N PRO A 16 -6.67 -0.53 3.78
CA PRO A 16 -7.18 -0.79 5.11
C PRO A 16 -6.10 -1.49 5.96
N PRO A 17 -5.79 -1.03 7.18
CA PRO A 17 -4.83 -1.69 8.06
C PRO A 17 -5.19 -3.16 8.35
N ASP A 18 -6.49 -3.47 8.45
CA ASP A 18 -6.97 -4.83 8.68
C ASP A 18 -6.58 -5.81 7.56
N CYS A 19 -6.41 -5.33 6.33
CA CYS A 19 -5.89 -6.14 5.23
C CYS A 19 -4.44 -6.53 5.48
N LEU A 20 -3.60 -5.55 5.86
CA LEU A 20 -2.19 -5.79 6.19
C LEU A 20 -2.05 -6.71 7.40
N GLU A 21 -2.88 -6.50 8.43
CA GLU A 21 -2.91 -7.35 9.62
C GLU A 21 -3.19 -8.81 9.26
N ARG A 22 -4.29 -9.06 8.55
CA ARG A 22 -4.71 -10.42 8.20
C ARG A 22 -3.71 -11.14 7.29
N LEU A 23 -3.10 -10.42 6.35
CA LEU A 23 -2.16 -11.01 5.40
C LEU A 23 -0.78 -11.23 6.02
N TYR A 24 -0.29 -10.26 6.79
CA TYR A 24 1.12 -10.21 7.15
C TYR A 24 1.46 -10.52 8.60
N ARG A 25 0.50 -10.46 9.54
CA ARG A 25 0.74 -10.80 10.95
C ARG A 25 1.48 -12.14 11.14
N PRO A 26 1.15 -13.25 10.44
CA PRO A 26 1.87 -14.51 10.60
C PRO A 26 3.37 -14.45 10.30
N PHE A 27 3.80 -13.55 9.41
CA PHE A 27 5.21 -13.33 9.07
C PHE A 27 5.89 -12.42 10.10
N LEU A 28 5.21 -11.35 10.49
CA LEU A 28 5.72 -10.42 11.51
C LEU A 28 5.95 -11.12 12.85
N ASP A 29 5.03 -12.00 13.28
CA ASP A 29 5.15 -12.79 14.51
C ASP A 29 6.33 -13.77 14.48
N ARG A 30 6.80 -14.14 13.28
CA ARG A 30 7.99 -14.97 13.06
C ARG A 30 9.28 -14.16 12.89
N GLY A 31 9.21 -12.84 13.09
CA GLY A 31 10.33 -11.92 12.89
C GLY A 31 10.73 -11.77 11.42
N MET A 32 9.85 -12.12 10.48
CA MET A 32 10.12 -11.97 9.04
C MET A 32 9.64 -10.59 8.58
N PRO A 33 10.54 -9.73 8.07
CA PRO A 33 10.14 -8.41 7.60
C PRO A 33 9.33 -8.50 6.30
N VAL A 34 8.38 -7.59 6.14
CA VAL A 34 7.57 -7.43 4.93
C VAL A 34 7.87 -6.07 4.33
N ASN A 35 8.25 -6.02 3.06
CA ASN A 35 8.56 -4.78 2.36
C ASN A 35 7.30 -4.26 1.69
N LEU A 36 6.72 -3.18 2.21
CA LEU A 36 5.56 -2.53 1.60
C LEU A 36 6.04 -1.50 0.60
N ALA A 37 5.76 -1.72 -0.67
CA ALA A 37 6.00 -0.76 -1.72
C ALA A 37 4.86 0.27 -1.68
N THR A 38 5.20 1.44 -1.14
CA THR A 38 4.25 2.47 -0.77
C THR A 38 4.19 3.55 -1.83
N ILE A 39 2.97 4.00 -2.14
CA ILE A 39 2.65 5.13 -3.02
C ILE A 39 2.32 6.33 -2.12
N PRO A 40 3.21 7.33 -2.01
CA PRO A 40 3.02 8.46 -1.10
C PRO A 40 1.80 9.33 -1.42
N CYS A 41 1.37 9.42 -2.67
CA CYS A 41 0.26 10.28 -3.10
C CYS A 41 -0.53 9.64 -4.23
N VAL A 42 -1.34 8.61 -3.97
CA VAL A 42 -2.00 7.84 -5.02
C VAL A 42 -3.01 8.66 -5.83
N ARG A 43 -3.03 8.42 -7.14
CA ARG A 43 -4.05 8.94 -8.05
C ARG A 43 -5.28 8.03 -8.03
N THR A 44 -6.42 8.58 -7.63
CA THR A 44 -7.69 7.86 -7.43
C THR A 44 -8.59 7.82 -8.66
N ASP A 45 -8.12 8.40 -9.77
CA ASP A 45 -8.72 8.34 -11.10
C ASP A 45 -7.73 7.77 -12.14
N ALA A 46 -6.76 6.97 -11.67
CA ALA A 46 -5.85 6.25 -12.55
C ALA A 46 -6.63 5.19 -13.35
N GLU A 47 -6.45 5.20 -14.67
CA GLU A 47 -7.11 4.29 -15.59
C GLU A 47 -6.09 3.33 -16.23
N PHE A 48 -6.39 2.03 -16.18
CA PHE A 48 -5.65 1.00 -16.92
C PHE A 48 -5.96 1.07 -18.43
N SER A 49 -7.22 1.41 -18.75
CA SER A 49 -7.71 1.64 -20.11
C SER A 49 -8.86 2.65 -20.05
N PRO A 50 -9.20 3.35 -21.16
CA PRO A 50 -10.18 4.43 -21.14
C PRO A 50 -11.50 4.04 -20.43
N GLY A 51 -11.81 4.72 -19.33
CA GLY A 51 -13.00 4.49 -18.50
C GLY A 51 -12.95 3.28 -17.56
N VAL A 52 -11.80 2.60 -17.46
CA VAL A 52 -11.56 1.46 -16.56
C VAL A 52 -10.49 1.85 -15.55
N LEU A 53 -10.93 2.09 -14.31
CA LEU A 53 -10.04 2.39 -13.19
C LEU A 53 -9.09 1.22 -12.89
N GLU A 54 -7.92 1.57 -12.38
CA GLU A 54 -6.93 0.62 -11.92
C GLU A 54 -7.43 -0.27 -10.77
N GLY A 55 -6.97 -1.53 -10.74
CA GLY A 55 -7.46 -2.54 -9.80
C GLY A 55 -7.15 -2.27 -8.31
N PHE A 56 -6.11 -1.48 -8.03
CA PHE A 56 -5.78 -1.04 -6.66
C PHE A 56 -6.80 -0.03 -6.10
N LEU A 57 -7.60 0.60 -6.96
CA LEU A 57 -8.71 1.46 -6.57
C LEU A 57 -9.91 0.58 -6.22
N LEU A 58 -9.87 -0.04 -5.03
CA LEU A 58 -10.94 -0.86 -4.46
C LEU A 58 -12.22 -0.02 -4.23
N GLY A 59 -12.99 0.23 -5.28
CA GLY A 59 -14.30 0.89 -5.24
C GLY A 59 -14.29 2.37 -5.62
N LYS A 60 -15.41 3.03 -5.35
CA LYS A 60 -15.62 4.44 -5.71
C LYS A 60 -14.83 5.35 -4.77
N SER A 61 -13.77 5.96 -5.29
CA SER A 61 -13.08 7.07 -4.64
C SER A 61 -13.39 8.36 -5.40
N THR A 62 -13.31 9.49 -4.69
CA THR A 62 -13.39 10.80 -5.37
C THR A 62 -12.19 10.93 -6.29
N PRO A 63 -12.38 11.29 -7.58
CA PRO A 63 -11.28 11.52 -8.51
C PRO A 63 -10.27 12.55 -7.98
N GLY A 64 -8.98 12.34 -8.27
CA GLY A 64 -7.89 13.23 -7.89
C GLY A 64 -6.67 12.51 -7.33
N THR A 65 -5.89 13.17 -6.48
CA THR A 65 -4.75 12.60 -5.78
C THR A 65 -4.99 12.61 -4.28
N ARG A 66 -4.56 11.55 -3.58
CA ARG A 66 -4.66 11.46 -2.12
C ARG A 66 -3.29 11.18 -1.52
N PRO A 67 -2.75 12.04 -0.63
CA PRO A 67 -1.52 11.76 0.09
C PRO A 67 -1.75 10.68 1.15
N ILE A 68 -0.72 9.89 1.45
CA ILE A 68 -0.79 8.83 2.49
C ILE A 68 -1.15 9.39 3.88
N GLY A 69 -0.89 10.68 4.10
CA GLY A 69 -1.34 11.46 5.26
C GLY A 69 -2.85 11.49 5.48
N ASP A 70 -3.66 11.29 4.43
CA ASP A 70 -5.13 11.26 4.52
C ASP A 70 -5.65 10.05 5.30
N ASN A 71 -4.81 9.05 5.59
CA ASN A 71 -5.17 7.87 6.37
C ASN A 71 -4.32 7.79 7.65
N PRO A 72 -4.69 8.54 8.71
CA PRO A 72 -3.95 8.54 9.96
C PRO A 72 -3.95 7.17 10.64
N VAL A 73 -4.99 6.35 10.43
CA VAL A 73 -5.10 5.00 11.01
C VAL A 73 -4.04 4.07 10.41
N LEU A 74 -3.86 4.11 9.08
CA LEU A 74 -2.80 3.37 8.41
C LEU A 74 -1.42 3.82 8.88
N LEU A 75 -1.17 5.12 8.97
CA LEU A 75 0.11 5.63 9.43
C LEU A 75 0.43 5.20 10.87
N GLU A 76 -0.55 5.26 11.76
CA GLU A 76 -0.37 4.80 13.14
C GLU A 76 -0.11 3.29 13.22
N TYR A 77 -0.87 2.52 12.43
CA TYR A 77 -0.67 1.08 12.33
C TYR A 77 0.73 0.71 11.83
N LEU A 78 1.22 1.36 10.77
CA LEU A 78 2.55 1.10 10.22
C LEU A 78 3.66 1.51 11.20
N ARG A 79 3.52 2.65 11.89
CA ARG A 79 4.49 3.09 12.92
C ARG A 79 4.56 2.13 14.10
N SER A 80 3.41 1.59 14.50
CA SER A 80 3.31 0.60 15.57
C SER A 80 3.85 -0.79 15.18
N ASN A 81 4.13 -1.03 13.90
CA ASN A 81 4.56 -2.33 13.38
C ASN A 81 5.87 -2.22 12.57
N PRO A 82 7.04 -2.05 13.22
CA PRO A 82 8.32 -1.81 12.55
C PRO A 82 8.85 -2.99 11.71
N GLY A 83 8.18 -4.15 11.76
CA GLY A 83 8.45 -5.28 10.85
C GLY A 83 8.01 -5.00 9.40
N PHE A 84 7.13 -4.01 9.19
CA PHE A 84 6.90 -3.44 7.87
C PHE A 84 8.03 -2.49 7.50
N ARG A 85 8.74 -2.82 6.40
CA ARG A 85 9.78 -1.99 5.80
C ARG A 85 9.14 -1.18 4.68
N ILE A 86 9.18 0.14 4.78
CA ILE A 86 8.62 1.02 3.75
C ILE A 86 9.63 1.17 2.62
N VAL A 87 9.22 0.84 1.40
CA VAL A 87 9.98 1.09 0.16
C VAL A 87 9.11 1.91 -0.79
N GLN A 88 9.72 2.65 -1.72
CA GLN A 88 8.97 3.55 -2.60
C GLN A 88 8.45 2.82 -3.85
N HIS A 89 7.19 3.08 -4.21
CA HIS A 89 6.53 2.57 -5.42
C HIS A 89 6.02 3.69 -6.32
N GLY A 90 6.94 4.56 -6.77
CA GLY A 90 6.57 5.79 -7.47
C GLY A 90 5.97 6.86 -6.54
N TYR A 91 5.27 7.84 -7.10
CA TYR A 91 4.61 8.90 -6.33
C TYR A 91 3.07 8.88 -6.47
N HIS A 92 2.57 8.89 -7.71
CA HIS A 92 1.12 8.88 -8.02
C HIS A 92 0.56 7.52 -8.42
N HIS A 93 1.41 6.60 -8.86
CA HIS A 93 1.01 5.31 -9.42
C HIS A 93 0.13 5.46 -10.68
N ASP A 94 0.67 6.18 -11.65
CA ASP A 94 0.16 6.36 -13.01
C ASP A 94 1.16 5.80 -14.04
N LEU A 95 0.64 5.47 -15.23
CA LEU A 95 1.43 4.95 -16.35
C LEU A 95 2.22 6.05 -17.10
N TYR A 96 1.93 7.32 -16.84
CA TYR A 96 2.43 8.48 -17.59
C TYR A 96 2.75 9.68 -16.71
#